data_AF-A0A7X6NXG9-F1
#
_entry.id   AF-A0A7X6NXG9-F1
#
_cell.length_a   1.000
_cell.length_b   1.000
_cell.length_c   1.000
_cell.angle_alpha   90.00
_cell.angle_beta   90.00
_cell.angle_gamma   90.00
#
_symmetry.space_group_name_H-M   'P 1'
#
loop_
_entity.id
_entity.type
_entity.pdbx_description
1 polymer ?
#
loop_
_entity_poly.entity_id
_entity_poly.type
_entity_poly.pdbx_seq_one_letter_code
_entity_poly.pdbx_strand_id
1 'polypeptide(L)'
;MSNICQGCGSKFQSSNQGGVGFIPKEKLKNSKYCERCFKIIHYGESLVVLTPKEIDNIIDTVNNDQKHVLFILDILSLNQDIIDVYHRINY
;
A
#
# COMPACT_ATOMS: atom_id res chain seq x y z
N MET A 1 0.75 24.78 -11.23
CA MET A 1 0.47 23.34 -11.47
C MET A 1 0.91 22.54 -10.26
N SER A 2 0.13 21.53 -9.87
CA SER A 2 0.50 20.57 -8.83
C SER A 2 1.58 19.63 -9.34
N ASN A 3 2.77 19.62 -8.73
CA ASN A 3 3.81 18.59 -8.98
C ASN A 3 3.49 17.27 -8.27
N ILE A 4 2.24 17.03 -7.91
CA ILE A 4 1.76 15.94 -7.10
C ILE A 4 0.67 15.18 -7.85
N CYS A 5 0.74 13.86 -7.81
CA CYS A 5 -0.27 12.95 -8.34
C CYS A 5 -1.58 13.08 -7.56
N GLN A 6 -2.69 13.31 -8.27
CA GLN A 6 -4.02 13.43 -7.66
C GLN A 6 -4.58 12.12 -7.10
N GLY A 7 -3.97 10.97 -7.44
CA GLY A 7 -4.41 9.64 -6.97
C GLY A 7 -3.73 9.21 -5.67
N CYS A 8 -2.40 9.18 -5.64
CA CYS A 8 -1.63 8.67 -4.50
C CYS A 8 -0.86 9.75 -3.71
N GLY A 9 -0.90 11.02 -4.12
CA GLY A 9 -0.23 12.11 -3.42
C GLY A 9 1.29 12.15 -3.55
N SER A 10 1.90 11.29 -4.38
CA SER A 10 3.35 11.31 -4.61
C SER A 10 3.77 12.49 -5.49
N LYS A 11 4.97 13.02 -5.27
CA LYS A 11 5.60 13.95 -6.22
C LYS A 11 5.87 13.25 -7.55
N PHE A 12 5.67 13.96 -8.65
CA PHE A 12 6.03 13.46 -9.97
C PHE A 12 7.53 13.34 -10.13
N GLN A 13 7.96 12.24 -10.75
CA GLN A 13 9.34 11.99 -11.13
C GLN A 13 9.39 11.25 -12.46
N SER A 14 10.50 11.36 -13.18
CA SER A 14 10.73 10.66 -14.44
C SER A 14 12.11 10.01 -14.49
N SER A 15 12.71 9.76 -13.32
CA SER A 15 14.07 9.22 -13.15
C SER A 15 14.06 7.71 -12.91
N ASN A 16 13.04 7.19 -12.23
CA ASN A 16 12.91 5.77 -11.89
C ASN A 16 11.53 5.25 -12.30
N GLN A 17 11.47 4.46 -13.39
CA GLN A 17 10.21 3.91 -13.90
C GLN A 17 9.45 3.02 -12.91
N GLY A 18 10.17 2.24 -12.08
CA GLY A 18 9.57 1.42 -11.02
C GLY A 18 9.24 2.20 -9.75
N GLY A 19 9.64 3.47 -9.66
CA GLY A 19 9.48 4.30 -8.48
C GLY A 19 8.08 4.90 -8.35
N VAL A 20 7.67 5.18 -7.12
CA VAL A 20 6.42 5.91 -6.84
C VAL A 20 6.45 7.28 -7.52
N GLY A 21 5.31 7.67 -8.11
CA GLY A 21 5.18 8.96 -8.78
C GLY A 21 5.77 9.04 -10.19
N PHE A 22 6.18 7.90 -10.77
CA PHE A 22 6.73 7.89 -12.12
C PHE A 22 5.74 8.41 -13.16
N ILE A 23 6.24 9.26 -14.05
CA ILE A 23 5.61 9.65 -15.31
C ILE A 23 6.67 9.71 -16.42
N PRO A 24 6.33 9.32 -17.67
CA PRO A 24 7.21 9.53 -18.81
C PRO A 24 7.60 11.01 -18.93
N LYS A 25 8.86 11.29 -19.34
CA LYS A 25 9.38 12.67 -19.46
C LYS A 25 8.47 13.58 -20.29
N GLU A 26 7.86 13.05 -21.33
CA GLU A 26 6.93 13.74 -22.23
C GLU A 26 5.65 14.24 -21.53
N LYS A 27 5.27 13.61 -20.40
CA LYS A 27 4.04 13.91 -19.65
C LYS A 27 4.28 14.77 -18.41
N LEU A 28 5.54 15.13 -18.09
CA LEU A 28 5.93 15.85 -16.87
C LEU A 28 5.12 17.13 -16.58
N LYS A 29 4.72 17.86 -17.62
CA LYS A 29 4.05 19.16 -17.46
C LYS A 29 2.52 19.06 -17.37
N ASN A 30 1.95 17.95 -17.86
CA ASN A 30 0.51 17.86 -18.15
C ASN A 30 -0.18 16.66 -17.48
N SER A 31 0.56 15.79 -16.80
CA SER A 31 -0.04 14.62 -16.17
C SER A 31 -0.77 14.98 -14.87
N LYS A 32 -1.98 14.44 -14.70
CA LYS A 32 -2.75 14.51 -13.44
C LYS A 32 -2.45 13.33 -12.51
N TYR A 33 -2.01 12.22 -13.09
CA TYR A 33 -1.77 10.95 -12.40
C TYR A 33 -0.38 10.40 -12.74
N CYS A 34 0.23 9.66 -11.80
CA CYS A 34 1.41 8.86 -12.08
C CYS A 34 1.00 7.60 -12.87
N GLU A 35 1.96 6.93 -13.49
CA GLU A 35 1.70 5.74 -14.32
C GLU A 35 0.87 4.69 -13.57
N ARG A 36 1.20 4.40 -12.31
CA ARG A 36 0.44 3.48 -11.46
C ARG A 36 -1.01 3.91 -11.27
N CYS A 37 -1.26 5.16 -10.86
CA CYS A 37 -2.62 5.64 -10.64
C CYS A 37 -3.43 5.68 -11.94
N PHE A 38 -2.80 6.05 -13.05
CA PHE A 38 -3.42 6.03 -14.38
C PHE A 38 -3.87 4.61 -14.75
N LYS A 39 -2.99 3.62 -14.57
CA LYS A 39 -3.28 2.21 -14.84
C LYS A 39 -4.42 1.64 -13.98
N ILE A 40 -4.44 1.99 -12.69
CA ILE A 40 -5.54 1.59 -11.79
C ILE A 40 -6.88 2.16 -12.27
N ILE A 41 -6.93 3.46 -12.60
CA ILE A 41 -8.18 4.16 -12.98
C ILE A 41 -8.72 3.70 -14.33
N HIS A 42 -7.84 3.49 -15.31
CA HIS A 42 -8.24 3.26 -16.70
C HIS A 42 -8.22 1.80 -17.14
N TYR A 43 -7.40 0.96 -16.52
CA TYR A 43 -7.22 -0.43 -16.92
C TYR A 43 -7.55 -1.43 -15.80
N GLY A 44 -7.84 -0.96 -14.58
CA GLY A 44 -8.05 -1.85 -13.42
C GLY A 44 -6.80 -2.63 -13.04
N GLU A 45 -5.62 -2.23 -13.55
CA GLU A 45 -4.35 -2.87 -13.22
C GLU A 45 -3.95 -2.50 -11.80
N SER A 46 -4.30 -3.38 -10.86
CA SER A 46 -3.75 -3.32 -9.51
C SER A 46 -2.29 -3.77 -9.56
N LEU A 47 -1.38 -2.81 -9.72
CA LEU A 47 0.04 -3.05 -9.48
C LEU A 47 0.20 -3.32 -7.98
N VAL A 48 0.31 -4.60 -7.63
CA VAL A 48 0.64 -5.05 -6.28
C VAL A 48 2.05 -4.54 -6.00
N VAL A 49 2.15 -3.33 -5.47
CA VAL A 49 3.31 -2.98 -4.66
C VAL A 49 3.15 -3.83 -3.42
N LEU A 50 3.79 -4.99 -3.44
CA LEU A 50 4.18 -5.70 -2.24
C LEU A 50 5.05 -4.71 -1.46
N THR A 51 4.42 -3.82 -0.72
CA THR A 51 4.88 -3.54 0.63
C THR A 51 4.15 -4.56 1.46
N PRO A 52 4.70 -5.78 1.64
CA PRO A 52 4.35 -6.48 2.84
C PRO A 52 4.81 -5.53 3.94
N LYS A 53 3.87 -4.90 4.65
CA LYS A 53 4.17 -4.74 6.07
C LYS A 53 4.31 -6.18 6.54
N GLU A 54 5.55 -6.62 6.70
CA GLU A 54 5.83 -7.97 7.17
C GLU A 54 4.98 -8.14 8.43
N ILE A 55 4.03 -9.07 8.35
CA ILE A 55 3.04 -9.29 9.39
C ILE A 55 3.75 -9.49 10.74
N ASP A 56 4.94 -10.09 10.69
CA ASP A 56 5.89 -10.26 11.78
C ASP A 56 6.24 -8.94 12.49
N ASN A 57 6.63 -7.89 11.76
CA ASN A 57 6.96 -6.59 12.37
C ASN A 57 5.75 -5.94 13.07
N ILE A 58 4.54 -6.13 12.52
CA ILE A 58 3.32 -5.63 13.16
C ILE A 58 3.06 -6.40 14.45
N ILE A 59 3.13 -7.73 14.41
CA ILE A 59 2.91 -8.60 15.57
C ILE A 59 3.94 -8.30 16.66
N ASP A 60 5.22 -8.16 16.30
CA ASP A 60 6.28 -7.81 17.24
C ASP A 60 6.01 -6.46 17.92
N THR A 61 5.56 -5.46 17.17
CA THR A 61 5.19 -4.15 17.73
C THR A 61 4.02 -4.28 18.72
N VAL A 62 2.98 -5.04 18.34
CA VAL A 62 1.79 -5.25 19.17
C VAL A 62 2.14 -5.99 20.46
N ASN A 63 2.92 -7.07 20.37
CA ASN A 63 3.29 -7.90 21.51
C ASN A 63 4.22 -7.17 22.49
N ASN A 64 5.06 -6.23 22.01
CA ASN A 64 5.97 -5.46 22.84
C ASN A 64 5.29 -4.28 23.58
N ASP A 65 4.19 -3.74 23.06
CA ASP A 65 3.55 -2.53 23.61
C ASP A 65 2.62 -2.82 24.82
N GLN A 66 2.43 -4.10 25.20
CA GLN A 66 1.68 -4.58 26.39
C GLN A 66 0.35 -3.82 26.66
N LYS A 67 -0.38 -3.48 25.60
CA LYS A 67 -1.69 -2.80 25.65
C LYS A 67 -2.80 -3.75 25.26
N HIS A 68 -4.04 -3.33 25.49
CA HIS A 68 -5.20 -4.05 24.97
C HIS A 68 -5.21 -4.05 23.44
N VAL A 69 -5.33 -5.25 22.88
CA VAL A 69 -5.37 -5.49 21.43
C VAL A 69 -6.79 -5.82 21.01
N LEU A 70 -7.31 -5.10 20.02
CA LEU A 70 -8.59 -5.40 19.37
C LEU A 70 -8.33 -5.91 17.95
N PHE A 71 -8.64 -7.19 17.72
CA PHE A 71 -8.49 -7.83 16.42
C PHE A 71 -9.82 -7.82 15.67
N ILE A 72 -9.94 -6.99 14.63
CA ILE A 72 -11.17 -6.82 13.83
C ILE A 72 -11.00 -7.57 12.51
N LEU A 73 -11.96 -8.42 12.17
CA LEU A 73 -12.01 -9.13 10.89
C LEU A 73 -13.43 -9.16 10.31
N ASP A 74 -13.52 -9.37 9.01
CA ASP A 74 -14.79 -9.72 8.32
C ASP A 74 -15.00 -11.23 8.39
N ILE A 75 -16.24 -11.67 8.64
CA ILE A 75 -16.61 -13.09 8.65
C ILE A 75 -16.32 -13.79 7.33
N LEU A 76 -16.34 -13.07 6.20
CA LEU A 76 -15.99 -13.62 4.89
C LEU A 76 -14.48 -13.77 4.68
N SER A 77 -13.67 -13.13 5.53
CA SER A 77 -12.20 -13.23 5.50
C SER A 77 -11.65 -14.31 6.43
N LEU A 78 -12.52 -15.07 7.10
CA LEU A 78 -12.13 -16.11 8.05
C LEU A 78 -11.52 -17.31 7.31
N ASN A 79 -10.22 -17.52 7.53
CA ASN A 79 -9.45 -18.64 7.00
C ASN A 79 -8.33 -19.01 7.97
N GLN A 80 -7.62 -20.10 7.69
CA GLN A 80 -6.57 -20.61 8.57
C GLN A 80 -5.42 -19.60 8.74
N ASP A 81 -5.01 -18.90 7.68
CA ASP A 81 -3.91 -17.93 7.74
C ASP A 81 -4.20 -16.79 8.73
N ILE A 82 -5.44 -16.28 8.74
CA ILE A 82 -5.88 -15.24 9.67
C ILE A 82 -5.96 -15.76 11.10
N ILE A 83 -6.41 -17.01 11.29
CA ILE A 83 -6.44 -17.67 12.60
C ILE A 83 -5.02 -17.83 13.15
N ASP A 84 -4.08 -18.25 12.32
CA ASP A 84 -2.67 -18.41 12.69
C ASP A 84 -2.05 -17.06 13.09
N VAL A 85 -2.40 -15.97 12.39
CA VAL A 85 -2.00 -14.60 12.78
C VAL A 85 -2.59 -14.21 14.13
N TYR A 86 -3.87 -14.50 14.38
CA TYR A 86 -4.52 -14.18 15.65
C TYR A 86 -3.84 -14.89 16.84
N HIS A 87 -3.45 -16.16 16.67
CA HIS A 87 -2.74 -16.93 17.70
C HIS A 87 -1.33 -16.42 18.02
N ARG A 88 -0.74 -15.60 17.15
CA ARG A 88 0.58 -15.00 17.38
C ARG A 88 0.54 -13.71 18.19
N ILE A 89 -0.65 -13.16 18.45
CA ILE A 89 -0.84 -11.97 19.27
C ILE A 89 -0.87 -12.38 20.74
N ASN A 90 0.14 -11.96 21.49
CA ASN A 90 0.25 -12.19 22.93
C ASN A 90 -0.59 -11.12 23.66
N TYR A 91 -1.60 -11.56 24.40
CA TYR A 91 -2.44 -10.72 25.26
C TYR A 91 -2.41 -11.20 26.70
#